data_AF-A0A7S1LQJ0-F1
#
_entry.id   AF-A0A7S1LQJ0-F1
#
_cell.length_a   1.000
_cell.length_b   1.000
_cell.length_c   1.000
_cell.angle_alpha   90.00
_cell.angle_beta   90.00
_cell.angle_gamma   90.00
#
_symmetry.space_group_name_H-M   'P 1'
#
loop_
_entity.id
_entity.type
_entity.pdbx_description
1 polymer ?
#
loop_
_entity_poly.entity_id
_entity_poly.type
_entity_poly.pdbx_seq_one_letter_code
_entity_poly.pdbx_strand_id
1 'polypeptide(L)'
;GPPARPPAPDSEAAKLYEAAAAQGLPRGQHRLARVRLGAGDEAGGEALLRTAAGEGSEDAQADLGRLLRLRGELEEAESWYRTAAEQGHEGAKRRLESWAA
;
A
#
# COMPACT_ATOMS: atom_id res chain seq x y z
N GLY A 1 -8.19 15.27 0.22
CA GLY A 1 -6.90 15.72 0.77
C GLY A 1 -5.84 14.67 0.50
N PRO A 2 -4.54 14.99 0.58
CA PRO A 2 -3.49 13.97 0.54
C PRO A 2 -3.71 12.97 1.68
N PRO A 3 -3.35 11.68 1.52
CA PRO A 3 -3.44 10.73 2.62
C PRO A 3 -2.61 11.24 3.79
N ALA A 4 -3.15 11.15 5.01
CA ALA A 4 -2.46 11.59 6.22
C ALA A 4 -1.06 10.97 6.27
N ARG A 5 -0.03 11.78 6.57
CA ARG A 5 1.36 11.31 6.72
C ARG A 5 1.35 10.11 7.70
N PRO A 6 2.01 8.99 7.37
CA PRO A 6 2.10 7.87 8.30
C PRO A 6 2.75 8.34 9.61
N PRO A 7 2.36 7.75 10.75
CA PRO A 7 2.94 8.15 12.03
C PRO A 7 4.43 7.84 12.08
N ALA A 8 5.16 8.49 13.00
CA ALA A 8 6.58 8.21 13.20
C ALA A 8 6.79 6.74 13.61
N PRO A 9 7.89 6.08 13.19
CA PRO A 9 8.15 4.66 13.47
C PRO A 9 8.13 4.29 14.96
N ASP A 10 8.54 5.22 15.80
CA ASP A 10 8.68 5.12 17.25
C ASP A 10 7.42 5.56 18.02
N SER A 11 6.37 5.99 17.30
CA SER A 11 5.08 6.34 17.89
C SER A 11 4.30 5.13 18.42
N GLU A 12 3.40 5.37 19.36
CA GLU A 12 2.47 4.34 19.85
C GLU A 12 1.58 3.77 18.73
N ALA A 13 1.17 4.62 17.79
CA ALA A 13 0.39 4.19 16.63
C ALA A 13 1.15 3.16 15.76
N ALA A 14 2.46 3.37 15.54
CA ALA A 14 3.27 2.42 14.79
C ALA A 14 3.39 1.08 15.52
N LYS A 15 3.58 1.08 16.84
CA LYS A 15 3.59 -0.15 17.66
C LYS A 15 2.27 -0.92 17.59
N LEU A 16 1.14 -0.22 17.58
CA LEU A 16 -0.17 -0.85 17.39
C LEU A 16 -0.30 -1.49 16.00
N TYR A 17 0.26 -0.85 14.97
CA TYR A 17 0.28 -1.43 13.62
C TYR A 17 1.19 -2.64 13.52
N GLU A 18 2.33 -2.64 14.22
CA GLU A 18 3.19 -3.83 14.36
C GLU A 18 2.46 -4.99 15.01
N ALA A 19 1.78 -4.76 16.13
CA ALA A 19 0.99 -5.78 16.81
C ALA A 19 -0.16 -6.31 15.94
N ALA A 20 -0.82 -5.45 15.17
CA ALA A 20 -1.88 -5.86 14.24
C ALA A 20 -1.32 -6.64 13.04
N ALA A 21 -0.20 -6.21 12.48
CA ALA A 21 0.48 -6.89 11.38
C ALA A 21 1.00 -8.28 11.80
N ALA A 22 1.54 -8.40 13.01
CA ALA A 22 1.99 -9.66 13.58
C ALA A 22 0.85 -10.68 13.79
N GLN A 23 -0.39 -10.20 13.90
CA GLN A 23 -1.59 -11.05 13.95
C GLN A 23 -2.16 -11.37 12.56
N GLY A 24 -1.49 -10.95 11.48
CA GLY A 24 -1.96 -11.20 10.11
C GLY A 24 -3.17 -10.34 9.71
N LEU A 25 -3.38 -9.18 10.34
CA LEU A 25 -4.49 -8.30 9.95
C LEU A 25 -4.08 -7.46 8.72
N PRO A 26 -4.80 -7.54 7.57
CA PRO A 26 -4.41 -6.84 6.34
C PRO A 26 -4.31 -5.31 6.54
N ARG A 27 -5.23 -4.74 7.33
CA ARG A 27 -5.22 -3.32 7.70
C ARG A 27 -4.02 -2.94 8.56
N GLY A 28 -3.55 -3.85 9.43
CA GLY A 28 -2.37 -3.65 10.26
C GLY A 28 -1.09 -3.68 9.41
N GLN A 29 -0.99 -4.69 8.54
CA GLN A 29 0.09 -4.83 7.58
C GLN A 29 0.20 -3.60 6.65
N HIS A 30 -0.92 -3.15 6.05
CA HIS A 30 -0.95 -1.93 5.23
C HIS A 30 -0.47 -0.69 5.99
N ARG A 31 -0.96 -0.47 7.21
CA ARG A 31 -0.58 0.70 8.01
C ARG A 31 0.88 0.67 8.42
N LEU A 32 1.40 -0.49 8.81
CA LEU A 32 2.82 -0.68 9.12
C LEU A 32 3.68 -0.48 7.86
N ALA A 33 3.21 -0.94 6.70
CA ALA A 33 3.91 -0.73 5.44
C ALA A 33 4.12 0.76 5.16
N ARG A 34 3.09 1.58 5.35
CA ARG A 34 3.21 3.04 5.18
C ARG A 34 4.20 3.67 6.15
N VAL A 35 4.29 3.17 7.38
CA VAL A 35 5.30 3.63 8.36
C VAL A 35 6.70 3.30 7.88
N ARG A 36 6.95 2.05 7.44
CA ARG A 36 8.26 1.61 6.94
C ARG A 36 8.69 2.36 5.69
N LEU A 37 7.78 2.54 4.72
CA LEU A 37 8.03 3.36 3.53
C LEU A 37 8.36 4.81 3.89
N GLY A 38 7.65 5.40 4.86
CA GLY A 38 7.93 6.75 5.35
C GLY A 38 9.28 6.88 6.07
N ALA A 39 9.81 5.77 6.59
CA ALA A 39 11.13 5.70 7.23
C ALA A 39 12.27 5.35 6.26
N GLY A 40 11.97 5.09 4.99
CA GLY A 40 12.94 4.64 3.99
C GLY A 40 13.22 3.13 3.97
N ASP A 41 12.53 2.34 4.81
CA ASP A 41 12.55 0.87 4.72
C ASP A 41 11.59 0.42 3.62
N GLU A 42 12.03 0.58 2.38
CA GLU A 42 11.22 0.28 1.20
C GLU A 42 10.95 -1.22 1.06
N ALA A 43 11.97 -2.06 1.28
CA ALA A 43 11.86 -3.51 1.20
C ALA A 43 10.88 -4.08 2.23
N GLY A 44 10.98 -3.64 3.50
CA GLY A 44 10.05 -4.06 4.54
C GLY A 44 8.65 -3.52 4.34
N GLY A 45 8.51 -2.29 3.82
CA GLY A 45 7.23 -1.73 3.45
C GLY A 45 6.54 -2.50 2.32
N GLU A 46 7.27 -2.82 1.26
CA GLU A 46 6.78 -3.57 0.11
C GLU A 46 6.34 -5.00 0.48
N ALA A 47 7.11 -5.70 1.31
CA ALA A 47 6.75 -7.06 1.75
C ALA A 47 5.39 -7.08 2.47
N LEU A 48 5.15 -6.08 3.32
CA LEU A 48 3.87 -5.91 4.00
C LEU A 48 2.74 -5.53 3.03
N LEU A 49 3.00 -4.66 2.06
CA LEU A 49 2.02 -4.32 1.01
C LEU A 49 1.64 -5.55 0.18
N ARG A 50 2.61 -6.37 -0.25
CA ARG A 50 2.33 -7.59 -1.02
C ARG A 50 1.47 -8.58 -0.22
N THR A 51 1.76 -8.74 1.07
CA THR A 51 0.98 -9.62 1.95
C THR A 51 -0.46 -9.11 2.05
N ALA A 52 -0.66 -7.84 2.43
CA ALA A 52 -1.99 -7.25 2.58
C ALA A 52 -2.76 -7.19 1.25
N ALA A 53 -2.08 -6.96 0.13
CA ALA A 53 -2.67 -6.93 -1.20
C ALA A 53 -3.15 -8.32 -1.64
N GLY A 54 -2.37 -9.37 -1.34
CA GLY A 54 -2.75 -10.76 -1.56
C GLY A 54 -3.93 -11.21 -0.69
N GLU A 55 -4.09 -10.61 0.50
CA GLU A 55 -5.24 -10.80 1.38
C GLU A 55 -6.47 -9.94 0.99
N GLY A 56 -6.38 -9.19 -0.12
CA GLY A 56 -7.50 -8.44 -0.69
C GLY A 56 -7.64 -6.99 -0.22
N SER A 57 -6.67 -6.43 0.50
CA SER A 57 -6.74 -5.01 0.88
C SER A 57 -6.59 -4.11 -0.35
N GLU A 58 -7.66 -3.41 -0.73
CA GLU A 58 -7.73 -2.49 -1.85
C GLU A 58 -6.78 -1.29 -1.69
N ASP A 59 -6.61 -0.82 -0.45
CA ASP A 59 -5.65 0.22 -0.09
C ASP A 59 -4.21 -0.25 -0.30
N ALA A 60 -3.89 -1.49 0.11
CA ALA A 60 -2.55 -2.06 -0.06
C ALA A 60 -2.22 -2.33 -1.53
N GLN A 61 -3.18 -2.81 -2.31
CA GLN A 61 -3.04 -2.98 -3.76
C GLN A 61 -2.75 -1.64 -4.45
N ALA A 62 -3.49 -0.58 -4.10
CA ALA A 62 -3.25 0.74 -4.67
C ALA A 62 -1.88 1.34 -4.27
N ASP A 63 -1.45 1.14 -3.02
CA ASP A 63 -0.13 1.59 -2.56
C ASP A 63 1.03 0.77 -3.16
N LEU A 64 0.83 -0.54 -3.38
CA LEU A 64 1.79 -1.40 -4.07
C LEU A 64 1.95 -1.00 -5.53
N GLY A 65 0.82 -0.78 -6.24
CA GLY A 65 0.86 -0.25 -7.60
C GLY A 65 1.56 1.10 -7.67
N ARG A 66 1.44 1.95 -6.64
CA ARG A 66 2.17 3.23 -6.58
C ARG A 66 3.66 3.04 -6.41
N LEU A 67 4.07 2.15 -5.54
CA LEU A 67 5.48 1.83 -5.32
C LEU A 67 6.13 1.30 -6.60
N LEU A 68 5.52 0.30 -7.23
CA LEU A 68 6.01 -0.33 -8.46
C LEU A 68 6.09 0.67 -9.62
N ARG A 69 5.06 1.52 -9.79
CA ARG A 69 5.07 2.57 -10.82
C ARG A 69 6.23 3.55 -10.63
N LEU A 70 6.56 3.92 -9.39
CA LEU A 70 7.69 4.82 -9.11
C LEU A 70 9.04 4.18 -9.46
N ARG A 71 9.13 2.85 -9.44
CA ARG A 71 10.30 2.08 -9.87
C ARG A 71 10.34 1.78 -11.37
N GLY A 72 9.27 2.10 -12.10
CA GLY A 72 9.14 1.79 -13.53
C GLY A 72 8.65 0.38 -13.83
N GLU A 73 8.19 -0.37 -12.82
CA GLU A 73 7.62 -1.71 -12.97
C GLU A 73 6.13 -1.58 -13.37
N LEU A 74 5.90 -1.08 -14.58
CA LEU A 74 4.59 -0.58 -15.01
C LEU A 74 3.54 -1.69 -15.17
N GLU A 75 3.93 -2.86 -15.69
CA GLU A 75 3.00 -3.97 -15.92
C GLU A 75 2.44 -4.52 -14.60
N GLU A 76 3.31 -4.77 -13.61
CA GLU A 76 2.87 -5.23 -12.29
C GLU A 76 2.08 -4.13 -11.58
N ALA A 77 2.51 -2.87 -11.69
CA ALA A 77 1.79 -1.75 -11.13
C ALA A 77 0.35 -1.67 -11.65
N GLU A 78 0.17 -1.72 -12.97
CA GLU A 78 -1.15 -1.66 -13.60
C GLU A 78 -2.06 -2.79 -13.12
N SER A 79 -1.51 -4.02 -13.02
CA SER A 79 -2.25 -5.18 -12.50
C SER A 79 -2.81 -4.90 -11.09
N TRP A 80 -1.99 -4.39 -10.18
CA TRP A 80 -2.43 -4.10 -8.82
C TRP A 80 -3.44 -2.95 -8.76
N TYR A 81 -3.26 -1.92 -9.59
CA TYR A 81 -4.27 -0.85 -9.67
C TYR A 81 -5.59 -1.35 -10.25
N ARG A 82 -5.58 -2.28 -11.21
CA ARG A 82 -6.79 -2.90 -11.75
C ARG A 82 -7.55 -3.64 -10.67
N THR A 83 -6.87 -4.49 -9.89
CA THR A 83 -7.49 -5.20 -8.77
C THR A 83 -8.08 -4.23 -7.73
N ALA A 84 -7.37 -3.17 -7.39
CA ALA A 84 -7.89 -2.15 -6.46
C ALA A 84 -9.12 -1.41 -7.05
N ALA A 85 -9.08 -1.08 -8.34
CA ALA A 85 -10.17 -0.39 -9.04
C ALA A 85 -11.44 -1.24 -9.15
N GLU A 86 -11.30 -2.54 -9.42
CA GLU A 86 -12.39 -3.52 -9.42
C GLU A 86 -13.09 -3.61 -8.07
N GLN A 87 -12.34 -3.42 -6.98
CA GLN A 87 -12.87 -3.35 -5.61
C GLN A 87 -13.43 -1.96 -5.24
N GLY A 88 -13.44 -1.01 -6.16
CA GLY A 88 -14.01 0.32 -5.96
C GLY A 88 -13.03 1.37 -5.43
N HIS A 89 -11.73 1.10 -5.37
CA HIS A 89 -10.74 2.08 -4.91
C HIS A 89 -10.60 3.23 -5.93
N GLU A 90 -11.21 4.38 -5.61
CA GLU A 90 -11.27 5.57 -6.46
C GLU A 90 -9.90 6.13 -6.87
N GLY A 91 -8.90 6.02 -5.98
CA GLY A 91 -7.54 6.44 -6.28
C GLY A 91 -6.85 5.55 -7.32
N ALA A 92 -7.27 4.29 -7.46
CA ALA A 92 -6.71 3.35 -8.43
C ALA A 92 -7.39 3.52 -9.80
N LYS A 93 -8.73 3.71 -9.82
CA LYS A 93 -9.49 4.05 -11.03
C LYS A 93 -8.88 5.24 -11.79
N ARG A 94 -8.68 6.37 -11.09
CA ARG A 94 -8.07 7.57 -11.69
C ARG A 94 -6.66 7.34 -12.25
N ARG A 95 -5.91 6.41 -11.67
CA ARG A 95 -4.55 6.08 -12.15
C ARG A 95 -4.59 5.21 -13.40
N LEU A 96 -5.50 4.25 -13.47
CA LEU A 96 -5.74 3.48 -14.69
C LEU A 96 -6.25 4.36 -15.84
N GLU A 97 -7.13 5.31 -15.54
CA GLU A 97 -7.57 6.31 -16.54
C GLU A 97 -6.39 7.10 -17.11
N SER A 98 -5.39 7.44 -16.29
CA SER A 98 -4.18 8.12 -16.75
C SER A 98 -3.20 7.23 -17.54
N TRP A 99 -3.37 5.91 -17.51
CA TRP A 99 -2.57 4.99 -18.34
C TRP A 99 -3.16 4.76 -19.73
N ALA A 100 -4.48 4.93 -19.87
CA ALA A 100 -5.19 4.73 -21.12
C ALA A 100 -5.22 5.98 -22.03
N ALA A 101 -4.69 7.12 -21.55
CA ALA A 101 -4.66 8.41 -22.23
C ALA A 101 -3.25 8.76 -22.72
#